data_AF-A0A482K8N1-F1
#
_entry.id   AF-A0A482K8N1-F1
#
_cell.length_a   1.000
_cell.length_b   1.000
_cell.length_c   1.000
_cell.angle_alpha   90.00
_cell.angle_beta   90.00
_cell.angle_gamma   90.00
#
_symmetry.space_group_name_H-M   'P 1'
#
loop_
_entity.id
_entity.type
_entity.pdbx_description
1 polymer ?
#
loop_
_entity_poly.entity_id
_entity_poly.type
_entity_poly.pdbx_seq_one_letter_code
_entity_poly.pdbx_strand_id
1 'polypeptide(L)'
;MIINRQNKFRGDVMVYQSEFTLETEMMEQLKSNGYETVKIRNEQQLLDNFRSILNERHVDKLNGDPLTDKEVQRLLTMINGKGIFESARILRDKMPLKRDDESEVYLSFLDTRNLCQSYHYNF
;
A
#
# COMPACT_ATOMS: atom_id res chain seq x y z
N MET A 1 -41.42 5.62 -6.53
CA MET A 1 -40.35 5.32 -7.50
C MET A 1 -39.78 3.96 -7.12
N ILE A 2 -40.12 2.93 -7.89
CA ILE A 2 -39.88 1.52 -7.56
C ILE A 2 -38.44 1.19 -7.97
N ILE A 3 -37.55 0.91 -7.02
CA ILE A 3 -36.22 0.39 -7.35
C ILE A 3 -36.30 -1.13 -7.23
N ASN A 4 -36.38 -1.76 -8.40
CA ASN A 4 -36.49 -3.20 -8.60
C ASN A 4 -35.11 -3.84 -8.33
N ARG A 5 -34.78 -4.14 -7.06
CA ARG A 5 -33.67 -5.06 -6.75
C ARG A 5 -34.16 -6.50 -6.92
N GLN A 6 -34.21 -6.95 -8.16
CA GLN A 6 -34.31 -8.38 -8.48
C GLN A 6 -32.98 -9.03 -8.10
N ASN A 7 -32.96 -9.60 -6.91
CA ASN A 7 -31.93 -10.52 -6.45
C ASN A 7 -32.01 -11.78 -7.34
N LYS A 8 -31.21 -11.84 -8.40
CA LYS A 8 -31.14 -12.96 -9.33
C LYS A 8 -29.95 -13.84 -8.95
N PHE A 9 -30.08 -14.60 -7.87
CA PHE A 9 -29.33 -15.84 -7.72
C PHE A 9 -29.95 -16.86 -8.68
N ARG A 10 -29.53 -16.85 -9.95
CA ARG A 10 -29.69 -18.02 -10.83
C ARG A 10 -28.37 -18.78 -10.78
N GLY A 11 -28.44 -20.10 -10.67
CA GLY A 11 -27.25 -20.94 -10.73
C GLY A 11 -26.55 -20.71 -12.06
N ASP A 12 -25.35 -20.16 -12.02
CA ASP A 12 -24.66 -19.71 -13.21
C ASP A 12 -23.65 -20.75 -13.67
N VAL A 13 -23.89 -21.21 -14.90
CA VAL A 13 -22.89 -21.77 -15.82
C VAL A 13 -21.59 -20.97 -15.65
N MET A 14 -20.46 -21.66 -15.49
CA MET A 14 -19.15 -21.01 -15.50
C MET A 14 -18.91 -20.43 -16.90
N VAL A 15 -19.36 -19.19 -17.12
CA VAL A 15 -19.10 -18.44 -18.35
C VAL A 15 -17.61 -18.17 -18.35
N TYR A 16 -16.88 -18.84 -19.23
CA TYR A 16 -15.45 -18.62 -19.40
C TYR A 16 -15.23 -17.20 -19.93
N GLN A 17 -14.88 -16.27 -19.04
CA GLN A 17 -14.41 -14.94 -19.38
C GLN A 17 -12.90 -14.99 -19.63
N SER A 18 -12.37 -14.11 -20.48
CA SER A 18 -10.92 -13.99 -20.63
C SER A 18 -10.32 -13.33 -19.39
N GLU A 19 -9.05 -13.65 -19.08
CA GLU A 19 -8.28 -12.99 -18.02
C GLU A 19 -8.30 -11.45 -18.15
N PHE A 20 -8.26 -10.94 -19.39
CA PHE A 20 -8.34 -9.51 -19.67
C PHE A 20 -9.67 -8.88 -19.20
N THR A 21 -10.79 -9.57 -19.45
CA THR A 21 -12.11 -9.10 -18.99
C THR A 21 -12.18 -9.13 -17.46
N LEU A 22 -11.71 -10.22 -16.83
CA LEU A 22 -11.68 -10.36 -15.38
C LEU A 22 -10.81 -9.28 -14.70
N GLU A 23 -9.63 -9.00 -15.25
CA GLU A 23 -8.74 -7.94 -14.76
C GLU A 23 -9.40 -6.57 -14.89
N THR A 24 -10.04 -6.28 -16.02
CA THR A 24 -10.73 -5.00 -16.24
C THR A 24 -11.84 -4.78 -15.21
N GLU A 25 -12.69 -5.78 -15.00
CA GLU A 25 -13.78 -5.72 -14.01
C GLU A 25 -13.21 -5.59 -12.57
N MET A 26 -12.13 -6.30 -12.24
CA MET A 26 -11.48 -6.20 -10.93
C MET A 26 -10.92 -4.79 -10.68
N MET A 27 -10.26 -4.21 -11.69
CA MET A 27 -9.69 -2.86 -11.58
C MET A 27 -10.78 -1.79 -11.43
N GLU A 28 -11.91 -1.94 -12.09
CA GLU A 28 -13.07 -1.05 -11.92
C GLU A 28 -13.66 -1.14 -10.50
N GLN A 29 -13.76 -2.35 -9.95
CA GLN A 29 -14.21 -2.55 -8.57
C GLN A 29 -13.25 -1.91 -7.55
N LEU A 30 -11.94 -2.08 -7.72
CA LEU A 30 -10.94 -1.44 -6.86
C LEU A 30 -11.05 0.09 -6.92
N LYS A 31 -11.15 0.68 -8.11
CA LYS A 31 -11.36 2.13 -8.24
C LYS A 31 -12.64 2.60 -7.55
N SER A 32 -13.74 1.85 -7.72
CA SER A 32 -15.02 2.16 -7.05
C SER A 32 -14.93 2.07 -5.52
N ASN A 33 -14.01 1.25 -4.99
CA ASN A 33 -13.74 1.13 -3.56
C ASN A 33 -12.75 2.19 -3.04
N GLY A 34 -12.32 3.13 -3.88
CA GLY A 34 -11.46 4.25 -3.49
C GLY A 34 -9.96 4.01 -3.65
N TYR A 35 -9.54 2.93 -4.32
CA TYR A 35 -8.13 2.68 -4.59
C TYR A 35 -7.65 3.52 -5.79
N GLU A 36 -6.51 4.20 -5.62
CA GLU A 36 -5.83 4.90 -6.71
C GLU A 36 -5.10 3.91 -7.62
N THR A 37 -5.08 4.19 -8.93
CA THR A 37 -4.30 3.39 -9.88
C THR A 37 -2.99 4.08 -10.20
N VAL A 38 -1.87 3.48 -9.78
CA VAL A 38 -0.52 3.96 -10.11
C VAL A 38 0.13 3.07 -11.17
N LYS A 39 0.76 3.67 -12.18
CA LYS A 39 1.50 2.93 -13.23
C LYS A 39 2.99 2.87 -12.90
N ILE A 40 3.45 1.70 -12.46
CA ILE A 40 4.85 1.42 -12.12
C ILE A 40 5.45 0.54 -13.20
N ARG A 41 6.52 1.00 -13.86
CA ARG A 41 7.15 0.32 -15.01
C ARG A 41 8.50 -0.32 -14.70
N ASN A 42 9.12 0.05 -13.59
CA ASN A 42 10.43 -0.44 -13.18
C ASN A 42 10.59 -0.36 -11.66
N GLU A 43 11.66 -0.97 -11.16
CA GLU A 43 11.97 -1.01 -9.73
C GLU A 43 12.19 0.38 -9.13
N GLN A 44 12.84 1.29 -9.87
CA GLN A 44 13.06 2.66 -9.38
C GLN A 44 11.74 3.37 -9.08
N GLN A 45 10.76 3.26 -9.98
CA GLN A 45 9.42 3.83 -9.78
C GLN A 45 8.69 3.20 -8.59
N LEU A 46 8.93 1.91 -8.31
CA LEU A 46 8.38 1.24 -7.14
C LEU A 46 8.97 1.83 -5.84
N LEU A 47 10.30 2.02 -5.81
CA LEU A 47 11.00 2.60 -4.67
C LEU A 47 10.62 4.07 -4.44
N ASP A 48 10.48 4.85 -5.51
CA ASP A 48 10.05 6.25 -5.44
C ASP A 48 8.60 6.38 -4.93
N ASN A 49 7.71 5.50 -5.39
CA ASN A 49 6.33 5.41 -4.90
C ASN A 49 6.30 5.05 -3.41
N PHE A 50 7.09 4.04 -3.01
CA PHE A 50 7.20 3.62 -1.62
C PHE A 50 7.71 4.74 -0.70
N ARG A 51 8.75 5.47 -1.14
CA ARG A 51 9.26 6.65 -0.41
C ARG A 51 8.18 7.73 -0.27
N SER A 52 7.44 8.00 -1.34
CA SER A 52 6.38 9.01 -1.35
C SER A 52 5.27 8.67 -0.35
N ILE A 53 4.79 7.42 -0.36
CA ILE A 53 3.79 6.92 0.60
C ILE A 53 4.30 7.02 2.04
N LEU A 54 5.57 6.66 2.28
CA LEU A 54 6.16 6.76 3.62
C LEU A 54 6.23 8.20 4.13
N ASN A 55 6.67 9.14 3.29
CA ASN A 55 6.75 10.55 3.64
C ASN A 55 5.35 11.13 3.92
N GLU A 56 4.37 10.82 3.07
CA GLU A 56 2.99 11.28 3.23
C GLU A 56 2.37 10.78 4.54
N ARG A 57 2.45 9.47 4.81
CA ARG A 57 1.86 8.85 6.02
C ARG A 57 2.55 9.28 7.31
N HIS A 58 3.75 9.84 7.23
CA HIS A 58 4.55 10.20 8.40
C HIS A 58 4.93 11.68 8.45
N VAL A 59 4.25 12.55 7.69
CA VAL A 59 4.55 13.99 7.64
C VAL A 59 4.63 14.62 9.04
N ASP A 60 3.73 14.23 9.95
CA ASP A 60 3.71 14.71 11.34
C ASP A 60 4.91 14.23 12.16
N LYS A 61 5.41 13.02 11.90
CA LYS A 61 6.58 12.47 12.61
C LYS A 61 7.89 12.98 12.04
N LEU A 62 7.87 13.38 10.78
CA LEU A 62 9.00 13.92 10.05
C LEU A 62 9.09 15.45 10.17
N ASN A 63 8.16 16.10 10.87
CA ASN A 63 8.07 17.56 10.98
C ASN A 63 8.04 18.26 9.61
N GLY A 64 7.43 17.62 8.60
CA GLY A 64 7.40 18.10 7.23
C GLY A 64 8.72 17.97 6.45
N ASP A 65 9.75 17.35 7.02
CA ASP A 65 11.04 17.13 6.38
C ASP A 65 11.16 15.71 5.81
N PRO A 66 11.05 15.53 4.48
CA PRO A 66 11.01 14.20 3.85
C PRO A 66 12.30 13.39 4.08
N LEU A 67 12.18 12.06 4.06
CA LEU A 67 13.33 11.18 4.18
C LEU A 67 14.37 11.44 3.08
N THR A 68 15.65 11.56 3.45
CA THR A 68 16.77 11.71 2.51
C THR A 68 17.11 10.40 1.80
N ASP A 69 17.87 10.46 0.71
CA ASP A 69 18.29 9.25 -0.02
C ASP A 69 19.08 8.28 0.88
N LYS A 70 19.90 8.82 1.78
CA LYS A 70 20.68 8.04 2.75
C LYS A 70 19.80 7.39 3.82
N GLU A 71 18.78 8.09 4.28
CA GLU A 71 17.78 7.56 5.22
C GLU A 71 16.98 6.42 4.57
N VAL A 72 16.50 6.63 3.34
CA VAL A 72 15.79 5.59 2.58
C VAL A 72 16.70 4.39 2.31
N GLN A 73 17.96 4.58 1.95
CA GLN A 73 18.88 3.47 1.71
C GLN A 73 19.12 2.62 2.97
N ARG A 74 19.23 3.26 4.15
CA ARG A 74 19.31 2.56 5.44
C ARG A 74 18.04 1.78 5.73
N LEU A 75 16.88 2.40 5.51
CA LEU A 75 15.57 1.78 5.64
C LEU A 75 15.47 0.52 4.77
N LEU A 76 15.82 0.63 3.48
CA LEU A 76 15.78 -0.48 2.52
C LEU A 76 16.72 -1.62 2.94
N THR A 77 17.88 -1.31 3.49
CA THR A 77 18.83 -2.31 4.00
C THR A 77 18.26 -3.09 5.18
N MET A 78 17.43 -2.46 6.02
CA MET A 78 16.78 -3.12 7.16
C MET A 78 15.67 -4.07 6.73
N ILE A 79 14.93 -3.74 5.66
CA ILE A 79 13.79 -4.54 5.18
C ILE A 79 14.19 -5.62 4.16
N ASN A 80 15.26 -5.39 3.39
CA ASN A 80 15.66 -6.28 2.31
C ASN A 80 16.38 -7.55 2.82
N GLY A 81 16.27 -8.64 2.06
CA GLY A 81 16.97 -9.89 2.33
C GLY A 81 16.44 -10.68 3.53
N LYS A 82 15.22 -10.37 4.00
CA LYS A 82 14.57 -11.08 5.11
C LYS A 82 13.72 -12.25 4.59
N GLY A 83 13.67 -13.33 5.37
CA GLY A 83 12.77 -14.46 5.10
C GLY A 83 11.31 -14.07 5.38
N ILE A 84 10.36 -14.87 4.88
CA ILE A 84 8.91 -14.60 4.94
C ILE A 84 8.44 -14.20 6.34
N PHE A 85 8.88 -14.91 7.38
CA PHE A 85 8.48 -14.64 8.76
C PHE A 85 8.97 -13.27 9.25
N GLU A 86 10.24 -12.95 9.00
CA GLU A 86 10.84 -11.68 9.41
C GLU A 86 10.25 -10.51 8.63
N SER A 87 10.03 -10.67 7.32
CA SER A 87 9.35 -9.65 6.50
C SER A 87 7.95 -9.38 7.03
N ALA A 88 7.18 -10.43 7.38
CA ALA A 88 5.85 -10.28 7.95
C ALA A 88 5.87 -9.59 9.33
N ARG A 89 6.91 -9.84 10.15
CA ARG A 89 7.11 -9.15 11.43
C ARG A 89 7.39 -7.66 11.21
N ILE A 90 8.31 -7.33 10.32
CA ILE A 90 8.66 -5.94 9.96
C ILE A 90 7.43 -5.17 9.47
N LEU A 91 6.59 -5.78 8.63
CA LEU A 91 5.39 -5.13 8.12
C LEU A 91 4.36 -4.77 9.21
N ARG A 92 4.27 -5.57 10.28
CA ARG A 92 3.31 -5.35 11.37
C ARG A 92 3.85 -4.42 12.46
N ASP A 93 5.15 -4.47 12.71
CA ASP A 93 5.78 -3.74 13.80
C ASP A 93 6.15 -2.30 13.39
N LYS A 94 6.33 -1.43 14.39
CA LYS A 94 6.93 -0.11 14.15
C LYS A 94 8.43 -0.27 13.97
N MET A 95 8.97 0.35 12.93
CA MET A 95 10.40 0.30 12.64
C MET A 95 11.08 1.60 13.09
N PRO A 96 12.07 1.53 13.99
CA PRO A 96 12.88 2.68 14.33
C PRO A 96 13.79 3.07 13.16
N LEU A 97 13.90 4.36 12.89
CA LEU A 97 14.84 4.94 11.95
C LEU A 97 15.58 6.09 12.64
N LYS A 98 16.91 5.97 12.72
CA LYS A 98 17.77 7.08 13.14
C LYS A 98 18.03 8.01 11.96
N ARG A 99 17.60 9.26 12.10
CA ARG A 99 17.74 10.33 11.11
C ARG A 99 19.15 10.91 11.09
N ASP A 100 19.43 11.72 10.07
CA ASP A 100 20.73 12.40 9.92
C ASP A 100 20.98 13.49 10.98
N ASP A 101 19.92 14.04 11.57
CA ASP A 101 19.96 14.98 12.70
C ASP A 101 20.08 14.31 14.08
N GLU A 102 20.41 13.01 14.08
CA GLU A 102 20.46 12.13 15.26
C GLU A 102 19.13 11.85 15.96
N SER A 103 18.01 12.40 15.47
CA SER A 103 16.69 12.08 15.99
C SER A 103 16.28 10.64 15.63
N GLU A 104 15.35 10.08 16.41
CA GLU A 104 14.79 8.74 16.16
C GLU A 104 13.29 8.86 15.88
N VAL A 105 12.86 8.32 14.74
CA VAL A 105 11.46 8.28 14.34
C VAL A 105 10.99 6.84 14.19
N TYR A 106 9.76 6.57 14.58
CA TYR A 106 9.14 5.24 14.44
C TYR A 106 8.18 5.23 13.27
N LEU A 107 8.59 4.59 12.18
CA LEU A 107 7.79 4.41 10.96
C LEU A 107 6.92 3.16 11.07
N SER A 108 5.78 3.15 10.37
CA SER A 108 4.87 2.02 10.33
C SER A 108 4.46 1.77 8.88
N PHE A 109 4.59 0.53 8.41
CA PHE A 109 4.25 0.18 7.03
C PHE A 109 2.77 -0.11 6.85
N LEU A 110 2.11 -0.68 7.87
CA LEU A 110 0.70 -0.97 7.91
C LEU A 110 0.06 -0.37 9.16
N ASP A 111 -1.08 0.31 9.00
CA ASP A 111 -1.89 0.72 10.15
C ASP A 111 -2.77 -0.44 10.62
N THR A 112 -2.28 -1.16 11.62
CA THR A 112 -2.97 -2.31 12.22
C THR A 112 -4.08 -1.92 13.20
N ARG A 113 -4.19 -0.64 13.58
CA ARG A 113 -5.18 -0.14 14.55
C ARG A 113 -6.41 0.43 13.86
N ASN A 114 -6.22 1.11 12.73
CA ASN A 114 -7.30 1.60 11.88
C ASN A 114 -7.20 0.98 10.47
N LEU A 115 -7.55 -0.31 10.36
CA LEU A 115 -7.54 -1.02 9.07
C LEU A 115 -8.38 -0.29 8.01
N CYS A 116 -9.50 0.34 8.40
CA CYS A 116 -10.36 1.12 7.48
C CYS A 116 -9.66 2.35 6.88
N GLN A 117 -8.65 2.89 7.55
CA GLN A 117 -7.89 4.06 7.07
C GLN A 117 -6.75 3.62 6.13
N SER A 118 -6.25 2.39 6.28
CA SER A 118 -5.22 1.81 5.41
C SER A 118 -5.67 1.63 3.95
N TYR A 119 -6.97 1.43 3.70
CA TYR A 119 -7.55 1.34 2.35
C TYR A 119 -7.65 2.68 1.63
N HIS A 120 -7.51 3.79 2.36
CA HIS A 120 -7.57 5.13 1.78
C HIS A 120 -6.21 5.61 1.26
N TYR A 121 -5.12 4.93 1.65
CA TYR A 121 -3.76 5.29 1.24
C TYR A 121 -3.16 4.15 0.41
N ASN A 122 -3.22 4.30 -0.91
CA ASN A 122 -2.33 3.78 -1.97
C ASN A 122 -1.66 2.40 -1.75
N PHE A 123 -2.05 1.44 -2.59
CA PHE A 123 -1.26 0.27 -2.99
C PHE A 123 -0.73 0.48 -4.41
#